data_AF-A0A7V7WGJ9-F1
#
_entry.id   AF-A0A7V7WGJ9-F1
#
_cell.length_a   1.000
_cell.length_b   1.000
_cell.length_c   1.000
_cell.angle_alpha   90.00
_cell.angle_beta   90.00
_cell.angle_gamma   90.00
#
_symmetry.space_group_name_H-M   'P 1'
#
loop_
_entity.id
_entity.type
_entity.pdbx_description
1 polymer ?
#
loop_
_entity_poly.entity_id
_entity_poly.type
_entity_poly.pdbx_seq_one_letter_code
_entity_poly.pdbx_strand_id
1 'polypeptide(L)' 'MSIIDNRKAYHDYFVEEKFEAGLALEGWEVKAIRAGRVQIKEAYVVVRDGEVVLLGAHISPLATA' A
#
# COMPACT_ATOMS: atom_id res chain seq x y z
N MET A 1 6.37 -13.94 -0.77
CA MET A 1 6.05 -13.63 0.64
C MET A 1 5.45 -12.24 0.66
N SER A 2 4.14 -12.13 0.93
CA SER A 2 3.47 -10.82 1.03
C SER A 2 3.97 -10.12 2.29
N ILE A 3 4.36 -8.84 2.18
CA ILE A 3 4.84 -8.06 3.33
C ILE A 3 3.64 -7.55 4.14
N ILE A 4 2.56 -7.13 3.47
CA ILE A 4 1.32 -6.63 4.06
C ILE A 4 0.14 -7.02 3.16
N ASP A 5 -0.99 -7.41 3.77
CA ASP A 5 -2.25 -7.67 3.09
C ASP A 5 -3.40 -6.91 3.75
N ASN A 6 -4.25 -6.25 2.95
CA ASN A 6 -5.50 -5.66 3.46
C ASN A 6 -6.60 -6.72 3.56
N ARG A 7 -6.59 -7.51 4.64
CA ARG A 7 -7.61 -8.55 4.86
C ARG A 7 -9.02 -7.99 4.92
N LYS A 8 -9.19 -6.76 5.43
CA LYS A 8 -10.50 -6.10 5.54
C LYS A 8 -11.14 -5.87 4.17
N ALA A 9 -10.35 -5.53 3.15
CA ALA A 9 -10.87 -5.36 1.79
C ALA A 9 -11.56 -6.62 1.24
N TYR A 10 -11.05 -7.81 1.56
CA TYR A 10 -11.66 -9.08 1.14
C TYR A 10 -12.92 -9.47 1.93
N HIS A 11 -13.17 -8.82 3.07
CA HIS A 11 -14.41 -8.99 3.83
C HIS A 11 -15.47 -7.98 3.41
N ASP A 12 -15.05 -6.74 3.13
CA ASP A 12 -15.94 -5.63 2.81
C ASP A 12 -16.36 -5.60 1.34
N TYR A 13 -15.53 -6.16 0.44
CA TYR A 13 -15.73 -6.11 -1.01
C TYR A 13 -15.54 -7.48 -1.66
N PHE A 14 -16.21 -7.67 -2.80
CA PHE A 14 -15.95 -8.80 -3.68
C PHE A 14 -14.87 -8.41 -4.71
N VAL A 15 -13.79 -9.19 -4.78
CA VAL A 15 -12.68 -8.94 -5.70
C VAL A 15 -12.91 -9.73 -6.98
N GLU A 16 -13.27 -9.03 -8.06
CA GLU A 16 -13.48 -9.64 -9.39
C GLU A 16 -12.16 -9.97 -10.08
N GLU A 17 -11.24 -9.00 -10.11
CA GLU A 17 -9.94 -9.11 -10.78
C GLU A 17 -8.82 -8.57 -9.90
N LYS A 18 -7.60 -9.08 -10.12
CA LYS A 18 -6.39 -8.67 -9.41
C LYS A 18 -5.35 -8.21 -10.41
N PHE A 19 -4.78 -7.04 -10.13
CA PHE A 19 -3.70 -6.46 -10.92
C PHE A 19 -2.44 -6.36 -10.05
N GLU A 20 -1.29 -6.62 -10.66
CA GLU A 20 0.02 -6.40 -10.05
C GLU A 20 0.67 -5.18 -10.69
N ALA A 21 1.19 -4.28 -9.87
CA ALA A 21 1.84 -3.05 -10.31
C ALA A 21 3.03 -2.71 -9.39
N GLY A 22 4.01 -2.02 -9.94
CA GLY A 22 5.05 -1.38 -9.14
C GLY A 22 4.51 -0.13 -8.45
N LEU A 23 5.01 0.16 -7.25
CA LEU A 23 4.73 1.40 -6.53
C LEU A 23 6.02 2.23 -6.46
N ALA A 24 5.94 3.50 -6.86
CA ALA A 24 7.05 4.43 -6.70
C ALA A 24 7.18 4.80 -5.22
N LEU A 25 8.30 4.40 -4.60
CA LEU A 25 8.57 4.59 -3.18
C LEU A 25 9.92 5.27 -2.98
N GLU A 26 10.01 6.05 -1.92
CA GLU A 26 11.27 6.60 -1.44
C GLU A 26 12.06 5.56 -0.64
N GLY A 27 13.38 5.74 -0.57
CA GLY A 27 14.28 4.77 0.06
C GLY A 27 13.95 4.49 1.54
N TRP A 28 13.43 5.47 2.28
CA TRP A 28 13.03 5.28 3.67
C TRP A 28 11.70 4.51 3.79
N GLU A 29 10.77 4.69 2.86
CA GLU A 29 9.50 3.98 2.80
C GLU A 29 9.72 2.48 2.58
N VAL A 30 10.64 2.14 1.67
CA VAL A 30 11.04 0.75 1.43
C VAL A 30 11.53 0.09 2.73
N LYS A 31 12.36 0.79 3.51
CA LYS A 31 12.86 0.27 4.80
C LYS A 31 11.73 0.13 5.82
N ALA A 32 10.82 1.10 5.93
CA ALA A 32 9.70 1.07 6.85
C ALA A 32 8.70 -0.07 6.51
N ILE A 33 8.37 -0.26 5.24
CA ILE A 33 7.49 -1.33 4.76
C ILE A 33 8.09 -2.69 5.06
N ARG A 34 9.39 -2.89 4.79
CA ARG A 34 10.09 -4.13 5.14
C ARG A 34 10.08 -4.43 6.64
N ALA A 35 10.00 -3.40 7.48
CA ALA A 35 9.83 -3.52 8.93
C ALA A 35 8.36 -3.67 9.38
N GLY A 36 7.42 -3.81 8.45
CA GLY A 36 5.98 -3.96 8.73
C GLY A 36 5.29 -2.69 9.21
N ARG A 37 5.91 -1.52 9.04
CA ARG A 37 5.41 -0.22 9.54
C ARG A 37 4.55 0.51 8.52
N VAL A 38 3.52 -0.16 7.99
CA VAL A 38 2.58 0.45 7.05
C VAL A 38 1.16 -0.03 7.31
N GLN A 39 0.21 0.88 7.14
CA GLN A 39 -1.22 0.63 7.23
C GLN A 39 -1.90 0.96 5.90
N ILE A 40 -2.63 0.00 5.34
CA ILE A 40 -3.35 0.15 4.06
C ILE A 40 -4.86 -0.11 4.18
N LYS A 41 -5.40 -0.18 5.40
CA LYS A 41 -6.81 -0.53 5.64
C LYS A 41 -7.79 0.44 4.97
N GLU A 42 -7.46 1.73 4.97
CA GLU A 42 -8.27 2.81 4.40
C GLU A 42 -7.70 3.29 3.05
N ALA A 43 -6.72 2.56 2.52
CA ALA A 43 -6.08 2.93 1.28
C ALA A 43 -6.95 2.53 0.08
N TYR A 44 -6.98 3.39 -0.93
CA TYR A 44 -7.68 3.17 -2.19
C TYR A 44 -6.86 3.73 -3.35
N VAL A 45 -7.17 3.25 -4.55
CA VAL A 45 -6.45 3.65 -5.76
C VAL A 45 -7.35 4.56 -6.59
N VAL A 46 -6.77 5.64 -7.12
CA VAL A 46 -7.43 6.52 -8.08
C VAL A 46 -6.66 6.52 -9.39
N VAL A 47 -7.39 6.56 -10.49
CA VAL A 47 -6.84 6.78 -11.83
C VAL A 47 -7.07 8.23 -12.18
N ARG A 48 -5.99 8.98 -12.42
CA ARG A 48 -6.08 10.38 -12.78
C ARG A 48 -4.97 10.74 -13.76
N ASP A 49 -5.34 11.43 -14.85
CA ASP A 49 -4.39 11.95 -15.84
C ASP A 49 -3.46 10.86 -16.45
N GLY A 50 -3.94 9.62 -16.53
CA GLY A 50 -3.17 8.48 -17.04
C GLY A 50 -2.28 7.79 -16.00
N GLU A 51 -2.29 8.27 -14.77
CA GLU A 51 -1.52 7.72 -13.65
C GLU A 51 -2.43 6.99 -12.66
N VAL A 52 -1.84 6.02 -11.97
CA VAL A 52 -2.49 5.22 -10.92
C VAL A 52 -1.85 5.58 -9.60
N VAL A 53 -2.62 6.17 -8.69
CA VAL A 53 -2.11 6.71 -7.43
C VAL A 53 -2.78 5.99 -6.26
N LEU A 54 -1.95 5.52 -5.32
CA LEU A 54 -2.41 4.97 -4.05
C LEU A 54 -2.58 6.10 -3.04
N LEU A 55 -3.80 6.26 -2.51
CA LEU A 55 -4.15 7.25 -1.49
C LEU A 55 -4.58 6.55 -0.21
N GLY A 56 -4.42 7.22 0.94
CA GLY A 56 -4.85 6.68 2.24
C GLY A 56 -3.94 5.58 2.83
N ALA A 57 -2.83 5.26 2.18
CA ALA A 57 -1.78 4.43 2.76
C ALA A 57 -0.93 5.26 3.73
N HIS A 58 -0.69 4.73 4.94
CA HIS A 58 0.12 5.41 5.95
C HIS A 58 1.37 4.58 6.24
N ILE A 59 2.55 5.14 5.93
CA ILE A 59 3.85 4.52 6.18
C ILE A 59 4.49 5.26 7.36
N SER A 60 4.73 4.54 8.46
CA SER A 60 5.33 5.11 9.65
C SER A 60 6.85 5.04 9.55
N PRO A 61 7.59 6.19 9.60
CA PRO A 61 9.04 6.19 9.54
C PRO A 61 9.69 5.28 10.59
N LEU A 62 10.90 4.83 10.28
CA LEU A 62 11.76 4.18 11.26
C LEU A 62 12.25 5.23 12.26
N ALA A 63 12.33 4.86 13.54
CA ALA A 63 12.82 5.76 14.60
C ALA A 63 14.34 5.99 14.53
N THR A 64 15.03 5.20 13.71
CA THR A 64 16.49 5.24 13.57
C THR A 64 16.85 6.13 12.37
N ALA A 65 17.70 7.13 12.62
CA ALA A 65 18.30 7.99 11.60
C ALA A 65 19.22 7.21 10.64
#